data_AF-A0A9N9S1U1-F1
#
_entry.id   AF-A0A9N9S1U1-F1
#
_cell.length_a   1.000
_cell.length_b   1.000
_cell.length_c   1.000
_cell.angle_alpha   90.00
_cell.angle_beta   90.00
_cell.angle_gamma   90.00
#
_symmetry.space_group_name_H-M   'P 1'
#
loop_
_entity.id
_entity.type
_entity.pdbx_description
1 polymer ?
#
loop_
_entity_poly.entity_id
_entity_poly.type
_entity_poly.pdbx_seq_one_letter_code
_entity_poly.pdbx_strand_id
1 'polypeptide(L)'
;MEDIKIKIIIPFPTNRAAQIAYDVLRIDPEPKRNHIKKEYVLDDNILSVEFCGDIAKNVRTALTNFYESLILCVETQDQFGPPLSEEYNYY
;
A
#
# COMPACT_ATOMS: atom_id res chain seq x y z
N MET A 1 -7.03 2.84 26.46
CA MET A 1 -5.73 2.83 25.76
C MET A 1 -5.93 3.62 24.48
N GLU A 2 -4.96 4.45 24.14
CA GLU A 2 -5.00 5.26 22.92
C GLU A 2 -4.56 4.39 21.74
N ASP A 3 -5.26 4.46 20.62
CA ASP A 3 -4.93 3.65 19.44
C ASP A 3 -3.62 4.15 18.82
N ILE A 4 -2.74 3.22 18.45
CA ILE A 4 -1.50 3.50 17.72
C ILE A 4 -1.88 3.77 16.27
N LYS A 5 -1.55 4.98 15.80
CA LYS A 5 -1.79 5.42 14.41
C LYS A 5 -0.50 5.73 13.69
N ILE A 6 -0.35 5.18 12.50
CA ILE A 6 0.84 5.36 11.67
C ILE A 6 0.37 5.66 10.25
N LYS A 7 0.85 6.77 9.68
CA LYS A 7 0.61 7.14 8.28
C LYS A 7 1.92 7.07 7.50
N ILE A 8 1.91 6.32 6.41
CA ILE A 8 3.01 6.22 5.45
C ILE A 8 2.60 6.96 4.18
N ILE A 9 3.51 7.75 3.63
CA ILE A 9 3.31 8.52 2.39
C ILE A 9 4.44 8.13 1.44
N ILE A 10 4.08 7.63 0.27
CA ILE A 10 5.01 7.02 -0.69
C ILE A 10 4.84 7.73 -2.03
N PRO A 11 5.81 8.57 -2.45
CA PRO A 11 5.80 9.14 -3.78
C PRO A 11 6.28 8.09 -4.80
N PHE A 12 5.55 7.99 -5.92
CA PHE A 12 5.93 7.19 -7.08
C PHE A 12 6.40 8.11 -8.23
N PRO A 13 7.22 7.59 -9.15
CA PRO A 13 7.76 8.39 -10.26
C PRO A 13 6.68 8.86 -11.24
N THR A 14 5.57 8.12 -11.37
CA THR A 14 4.42 8.49 -12.21
C THR A 14 3.10 8.17 -11.51
N ASN A 15 2.03 8.87 -11.90
CA ASN A 15 0.66 8.55 -11.46
C ASN A 15 0.31 7.08 -11.78
N ARG A 16 0.66 6.62 -12.98
CA ARG A 16 0.38 5.24 -13.40
C ARG A 16 1.05 4.20 -12.50
N ALA A 17 2.30 4.41 -12.09
CA ALA A 17 3.00 3.51 -11.18
C ALA A 17 2.33 3.48 -9.80
N ALA A 18 1.91 4.64 -9.30
CA ALA A 18 1.17 4.78 -8.04
C ALA A 18 -0.18 4.05 -8.09
N GLN A 19 -0.92 4.20 -9.19
CA GLN A 19 -2.20 3.54 -9.44
C GLN A 19 -2.05 2.01 -9.46
N ILE A 20 -1.05 1.48 -10.17
CA ILE A 20 -0.77 0.03 -10.21
C ILE A 20 -0.46 -0.47 -8.79
N ALA A 21 0.39 0.24 -8.03
CA ALA A 21 0.73 -0.15 -6.67
C ALA A 21 -0.48 -0.11 -5.74
N TYR A 22 -1.30 0.95 -5.81
CA TYR A 22 -2.55 1.06 -5.07
C TYR A 22 -3.49 -0.11 -5.36
N ASP A 23 -3.69 -0.44 -6.64
CA ASP A 23 -4.58 -1.53 -7.05
C ASP A 23 -4.10 -2.90 -6.58
N VAL A 24 -2.80 -3.18 -6.64
CA VAL A 24 -2.24 -4.45 -6.16
C VAL A 24 -2.30 -4.54 -4.63
N LEU A 25 -1.89 -3.49 -3.92
CA LEU A 25 -1.70 -3.53 -2.47
C LEU A 25 -3.01 -3.46 -1.68
N ARG A 26 -4.08 -2.87 -2.24
CA ARG A 26 -5.37 -2.71 -1.54
C ARG A 26 -6.23 -3.97 -1.50
N ILE A 27 -5.96 -4.95 -2.37
CA ILE A 27 -6.85 -6.10 -2.59
C ILE A 27 -6.92 -7.02 -1.36
N ASP A 28 -5.84 -7.12 -0.58
CA ASP A 28 -5.80 -8.02 0.57
C ASP A 28 -6.20 -7.32 1.87
N PRO A 29 -7.40 -7.64 2.42
CA PRO A 29 -7.80 -7.14 3.72
C PRO A 29 -6.98 -7.79 4.83
N GLU A 30 -6.68 -7.01 5.88
CA GLU A 30 -6.04 -7.55 7.06
C GLU A 30 -6.91 -8.65 7.70
N PRO A 31 -6.31 -9.74 8.21
CA PRO A 31 -7.05 -10.76 8.93
C PRO A 31 -7.82 -10.15 10.11
N LYS A 32 -9.14 -10.40 10.20
CA LYS A 32 -10.03 -9.83 11.23
C LYS A 32 -9.51 -9.98 12.66
N ARG A 33 -8.73 -11.05 12.93
CA ARG A 33 -8.11 -11.37 14.23
C ARG A 33 -7.03 -10.38 14.68
N ASN A 34 -6.48 -9.54 13.79
CA ASN A 34 -5.37 -8.66 14.13
C ASN A 34 -5.81 -7.33 14.77
N HIS A 35 -7.11 -6.99 14.75
CA HIS A 35 -7.63 -5.70 15.25
C HIS A 35 -6.93 -4.46 14.65
N ILE A 36 -6.41 -4.59 13.42
CA ILE A 36 -5.78 -3.49 12.69
C ILE A 36 -6.75 -2.98 11.63
N LYS A 37 -6.90 -1.66 11.56
CA LYS A 37 -7.50 -0.98 10.41
C LYS A 37 -6.37 -0.50 9.50
N LYS A 38 -6.50 -0.76 8.20
CA LYS A 38 -5.57 -0.37 7.15
C LYS A 38 -6.36 0.32 6.05
N GLU A 39 -6.07 1.57 5.78
CA GLU A 39 -6.76 2.40 4.78
C GLU A 39 -5.77 2.95 3.76
N TYR A 40 -6.10 2.83 2.48
CA TYR A 40 -5.28 3.32 1.38
C TYR A 40 -5.95 4.52 0.72
N VAL A 41 -5.16 5.55 0.43
CA VAL A 41 -5.57 6.72 -0.35
C VAL A 41 -4.53 6.94 -1.44
N LEU A 42 -4.98 7.10 -2.67
CA LEU A 42 -4.15 7.49 -3.80
C LEU A 42 -4.50 8.93 -4.18
N ASP A 43 -3.50 9.80 -4.19
CA ASP A 43 -3.60 11.19 -4.62
C ASP A 43 -2.50 11.46 -5.65
N ASP A 44 -2.90 11.53 -6.92
CA ASP A 44 -1.99 11.60 -8.07
C ASP A 44 -0.91 10.50 -8.06
N ASN A 45 0.37 10.87 -7.90
CA ASN A 45 1.49 9.95 -7.80
C ASN A 45 1.86 9.58 -6.35
N ILE A 46 1.04 9.92 -5.37
CA ILE A 46 1.30 9.70 -3.95
C ILE A 46 0.35 8.63 -3.39
N LEU A 47 0.91 7.51 -2.96
CA LEU A 47 0.20 6.49 -2.22
C LEU A 47 0.34 6.73 -0.72
N SER A 48 -0.77 6.97 -0.04
CA SER A 48 -0.86 7.06 1.42
C SER A 48 -1.51 5.83 2.02
N VAL A 49 -0.95 5.32 3.11
CA VAL A 49 -1.51 4.19 3.86
C VAL A 49 -1.56 4.53 5.34
N GLU A 50 -2.73 4.39 5.96
CA GLU A 50 -2.93 4.60 7.39
C GLU A 50 -3.19 3.27 8.10
N PHE A 51 -2.44 3.02 9.16
CA PHE A 51 -2.58 1.88 10.05
C PHE A 51 -3.05 2.37 11.40
N CYS A 52 -4.09 1.73 11.94
CA CYS A 52 -4.62 2.01 13.27
C CYS A 52 -4.80 0.68 14.03
N GLY A 53 -4.28 0.57 15.24
CA GLY A 53 -4.45 -0.63 16.07
C GLY A 53 -4.16 -0.38 17.54
N ASP A 54 -4.67 -1.26 18.40
CA ASP A 54 -4.58 -1.18 19.86
C ASP A 54 -3.32 -1.87 20.42
N ILE A 55 -2.76 -2.83 19.68
CA ILE A 55 -1.59 -3.62 20.07
C ILE A 55 -0.41 -3.33 19.15
N ALA A 56 0.66 -2.75 19.71
CA ALA A 56 1.88 -2.38 18.97
C ALA A 56 2.50 -3.53 18.17
N LYS A 57 2.49 -4.75 18.73
CA LYS A 57 2.99 -5.96 18.04
C LYS A 57 2.24 -6.21 16.73
N ASN A 58 0.92 -6.06 16.75
CA ASN A 58 0.08 -6.30 15.58
C ASN A 58 0.34 -5.23 14.52
N VAL A 59 0.36 -3.95 14.93
CA VAL A 59 0.69 -2.82 14.03
C VAL A 59 2.04 -3.02 13.36
N ARG A 60 3.07 -3.41 14.12
CA ARG A 60 4.39 -3.73 13.57
C ARG A 60 4.32 -4.87 12.55
N THR A 61 3.61 -5.95 12.85
CA THR A 61 3.48 -7.08 11.90
C THR A 61 2.78 -6.66 10.61
N ALA A 62 1.70 -5.86 10.67
CA ALA A 62 1.04 -5.37 9.46
C ALA A 62 1.92 -4.41 8.65
N LEU A 63 2.67 -3.53 9.33
CA LEU A 63 3.65 -2.68 8.67
C LEU A 63 4.72 -3.50 7.94
N THR A 64 5.29 -4.52 8.59
CA THR A 64 6.29 -5.39 7.97
C THR A 64 5.73 -6.08 6.74
N ASN A 65 4.55 -6.69 6.85
CA ASN A 65 3.89 -7.35 5.70
C ASN A 65 3.62 -6.35 4.56
N PHE A 66 3.16 -5.14 4.90
CA PHE A 66 2.92 -4.09 3.90
C PHE A 66 4.21 -3.69 3.17
N TYR A 67 5.32 -3.51 3.90
CA TYR A 67 6.60 -3.19 3.28
C TYR A 67 7.12 -4.32 2.40
N GLU A 68 6.96 -5.59 2.80
CA GLU A 68 7.32 -6.74 1.96
C GLU A 68 6.52 -6.74 0.65
N SER A 69 5.20 -6.53 0.71
CA SER A 69 4.36 -6.43 -0.49
C SER A 69 4.72 -5.21 -1.35
N LEU A 70 5.01 -4.06 -0.73
CA LEU A 70 5.42 -2.85 -1.43
C LEU A 70 6.74 -3.04 -2.17
N ILE A 71 7.75 -3.60 -1.50
CA ILE A 71 9.06 -3.89 -2.10
C ILE A 71 8.88 -4.81 -3.30
N LEU A 72 8.15 -5.92 -3.14
CA LEU A 72 7.85 -6.82 -4.25
C LEU A 72 7.15 -6.11 -5.42
N CYS A 73 6.17 -5.26 -5.13
CA CYS A 73 5.45 -4.50 -6.14
C CYS A 73 6.38 -3.56 -6.91
N VAL A 74 7.23 -2.82 -6.20
CA VAL A 74 8.20 -1.89 -6.80
C VAL A 74 9.27 -2.62 -7.61
N GLU A 75 9.83 -3.72 -7.08
CA GLU A 75 10.79 -4.56 -7.82
C GLU A 75 10.16 -5.16 -9.08
N THR A 76 8.89 -5.57 -9.02
CA THR A 76 8.16 -6.06 -10.20
C THR A 76 7.98 -4.96 -11.24
N GLN A 77 7.63 -3.74 -10.81
CA GLN A 77 7.51 -2.59 -11.71
C GLN A 77 8.85 -2.20 -12.33
N ASP A 78 9.95 -2.28 -11.59
CA ASP A 78 11.30 -2.00 -12.10
C ASP A 78 11.76 -3.06 -13.11
N GLN A 79 11.54 -4.35 -12.79
CA GLN A 79 11.98 -5.46 -13.63
C GLN A 79 11.15 -5.62 -14.93
N PHE A 80 9.86 -5.33 -14.89
CA PHE A 80 8.93 -5.57 -16.01
C PHE A 80 8.29 -4.30 -16.58
N GLY A 81 8.65 -3.13 -16.07
CA GLY A 81 8.18 -1.84 -16.58
C GLY A 81 8.96 -1.35 -17.81
N PRO A 82 8.67 -0.11 -18.27
CA PRO A 82 7.63 0.79 -17.76
C PRO A 82 6.21 0.38 -18.21
N PRO A 83 5.15 0.91 -17.57
CA PRO A 83 3.78 0.70 -18.04
C PRO A 83 3.62 1.13 -19.50
N LEU A 84 3.00 0.28 -20.32
CA LEU A 84 2.79 0.55 -21.75
C LEU A 84 1.70 1.61 -22.02
N SER A 85 0.90 1.94 -21.01
CA SER A 85 -0.20 2.91 -21.09
C SER A 85 -0.23 3.80 -19.85
N GLU A 86 -0.50 5.09 -20.07
CA GLU A 86 -0.69 6.08 -19.00
C GLU A 86 -2.00 5.88 -18.23
N GLU A 87 -2.94 5.14 -18.81
CA GLU A 87 -4.26 4.85 -18.24
C GLU A 87 -4.51 3.35 -18.17
N TYR A 88 -5.33 2.94 -17.20
CA TYR A 88 -5.83 1.57 -17.13
C TYR A 88 -7.05 1.41 -18.06
N ASN A 89 -6.88 0.69 -19.16
CA ASN A 89 -7.97 0.28 -20.04
C ASN A 89 -8.23 -1.21 -19.84
N TYR A 90 -9.42 -1.55 -19.34
CA TYR A 90 -9.89 -2.93 -19.22
C TYR A 90 -10.39 -3.49 -20.57
N TYR A 91 -10.47 -2.65 -21.61
CA TYR A 91 -11.08 -2.93 -22.91
C TYR A 91 -10.14 -2.57 -24.06
#